data_AF-A0A397GEP0-F1
#
_entry.id   AF-A0A397GEP0-F1
#
_cell.length_a   1.000
_cell.length_b   1.000
_cell.length_c   1.000
_cell.angle_alpha   90.00
_cell.angle_beta   90.00
_cell.angle_gamma   90.00
#
_symmetry.space_group_name_H-M   'P 1'
#
loop_
_entity.id
_entity.type
_entity.pdbx_description
1 polymer ?
#
loop_
_entity_poly.entity_id
_entity_poly.type
_entity_poly.pdbx_seq_one_letter_code
_entity_poly.pdbx_strand_id
1 'polypeptide(L)'
;MDLYLHGLYKKEDVTPYMHVFSQHIPEFLEKLNKKNLSIRYFSTSSLEKKNHNQVRLFFSGTTMEGGSKEKSVVYDIMEFEN
;
A
#
# COMPACT_ATOMS: atom_id res chain seq x y z
N MET A 1 -12.85 -10.68 -23.01
CA MET A 1 -13.78 -9.52 -22.95
C MET A 1 -12.92 -8.32 -22.65
N ASP A 2 -12.31 -7.76 -23.68
CA ASP A 2 -11.35 -6.67 -23.56
C ASP A 2 -12.12 -5.40 -23.23
N LEU A 3 -12.00 -4.87 -22.00
CA LEU A 3 -12.47 -3.52 -21.67
C LEU A 3 -11.55 -2.44 -22.31
N TYR A 4 -11.17 -2.62 -23.56
CA TYR A 4 -10.73 -1.53 -24.42
C TYR A 4 -12.01 -0.93 -24.98
N LEU A 5 -12.55 0.12 -24.35
CA LEU A 5 -13.56 0.94 -25.03
C LEU A 5 -12.87 1.54 -26.25
N HIS A 6 -13.07 0.89 -27.40
CA HIS A 6 -12.39 1.19 -28.65
C HIS A 6 -12.72 2.63 -29.05
N GLY A 7 -11.81 3.56 -28.77
CA GLY A 7 -11.92 4.97 -29.14
C GLY A 7 -11.72 6.02 -28.03
N LEU A 8 -11.70 5.64 -26.74
CA LEU A 8 -11.54 6.63 -25.63
C LEU A 8 -10.10 6.85 -25.17
N TYR A 9 -9.29 5.79 -25.14
CA TYR A 9 -7.89 5.84 -24.73
C TYR A 9 -7.02 5.26 -25.83
N LYS A 10 -5.89 5.91 -26.13
CA LYS A 10 -4.85 5.29 -26.93
C LYS A 10 -4.09 4.29 -26.06
N LYS A 11 -3.36 3.38 -26.70
CA LYS A 11 -2.56 2.37 -25.99
C LYS A 11 -1.56 3.03 -25.02
N GLU A 12 -1.03 4.19 -25.39
CA GLU A 12 -0.05 4.95 -24.62
C GLU A 12 -0.66 5.60 -23.38
N ASP A 13 -1.98 5.82 -23.37
CA ASP A 13 -2.70 6.42 -22.25
C ASP A 13 -3.07 5.39 -21.17
N VAL A 14 -2.95 4.09 -21.47
CA VAL A 14 -3.32 3.00 -20.56
C VAL A 14 -2.19 2.76 -19.56
N THR A 15 -2.42 3.16 -18.31
CA THR A 15 -1.49 2.86 -17.23
C THR A 15 -1.50 1.36 -16.88
N PRO A 16 -0.41 0.82 -16.30
CA PRO A 16 -0.38 -0.57 -15.84
C PRO A 16 -1.55 -0.94 -14.91
N TYR A 17 -1.97 -0.02 -14.04
CA TYR A 17 -3.10 -0.24 -13.13
C TYR A 17 -4.44 -0.38 -13.87
N MET A 18 -4.68 0.41 -14.92
CA MET A 18 -5.89 0.29 -15.75
C MET A 18 -5.94 -1.05 -16.49
N HIS A 19 -4.79 -1.48 -17.02
CA HIS A 19 -4.68 -2.79 -17.68
C HIS A 19 -4.95 -3.92 -16.69
N VAL A 20 -4.30 -3.92 -15.53
CA VAL A 20 -4.50 -4.95 -14.50
C VAL A 20 -5.94 -4.97 -13.99
N PHE A 21 -6.51 -3.81 -13.74
CA PHE A 21 -7.88 -3.67 -13.28
C PHE A 21 -8.90 -4.24 -14.28
N SER A 22 -8.75 -3.94 -15.57
CA SER A 22 -9.70 -4.40 -16.59
C SER A 22 -9.52 -5.86 -16.97
N GLN A 23 -8.27 -6.34 -17.09
CA GLN A 23 -7.98 -7.66 -17.66
C GLN A 23 -7.83 -8.76 -16.62
N HIS A 24 -7.25 -8.45 -15.45
CA HIS A 24 -6.81 -9.48 -14.50
C HIS A 24 -7.66 -9.53 -13.22
N ILE A 25 -8.16 -8.39 -12.74
CA ILE A 25 -8.98 -8.34 -11.52
C ILE A 25 -10.27 -9.18 -11.61
N PRO A 26 -11.03 -9.22 -12.72
CA PRO A 26 -12.26 -10.02 -12.78
C PRO A 26 -12.01 -11.51 -12.54
N GLU A 27 -11.05 -12.10 -13.24
CA GLU A 27 -10.68 -13.52 -13.08
C GLU A 27 -10.13 -13.78 -11.67
N PHE A 28 -9.34 -12.85 -11.14
CA PHE A 28 -8.80 -12.97 -9.79
C PHE A 28 -9.91 -12.98 -8.73
N LEU A 29 -10.89 -12.09 -8.83
CA LEU A 29 -12.04 -12.05 -7.92
C LEU A 29 -12.88 -13.33 -7.99
N GLU A 30 -13.06 -13.90 -9.18
CA GLU A 30 -13.75 -15.19 -9.34
C GLU A 30 -13.01 -16.32 -8.60
N LYS A 31 -11.68 -16.39 -8.75
CA LYS A 31 -10.83 -17.36 -8.05
C LYS A 31 -10.87 -17.17 -6.53
N LEU A 32 -10.92 -15.94 -6.04
CA LEU A 32 -11.04 -15.64 -4.62
C LEU A 32 -12.40 -16.06 -4.07
N ASN A 33 -13.48 -15.78 -4.79
CA ASN A 33 -14.83 -16.19 -4.41
C ASN A 33 -14.94 -17.72 -4.28
N LYS A 34 -14.39 -18.47 -5.24
CA LYS A 34 -14.30 -19.94 -5.17
C LYS A 34 -13.57 -20.47 -3.93
N LYS A 35 -12.67 -19.67 -3.36
CA LYS A 35 -11.90 -20.00 -2.16
C LYS A 35 -12.46 -19.38 -0.88
N ASN A 36 -13.59 -18.68 -0.95
CA ASN A 36 -14.15 -17.89 0.14
C ASN A 36 -13.14 -16.89 0.76
N LEU A 37 -12.31 -16.28 -0.09
CA LEU A 37 -11.32 -15.28 0.31
C LEU A 37 -11.74 -13.89 -0.14
N SER A 38 -11.42 -12.88 0.68
CA SER A 38 -11.61 -11.48 0.34
C SER A 38 -10.38 -10.89 -0.35
N ILE A 39 -10.58 -10.06 -1.37
CA ILE A 39 -9.51 -9.28 -2.00
C ILE A 39 -8.78 -8.37 -0.99
N ARG A 40 -9.45 -7.98 0.10
CA ARG A 40 -8.89 -7.14 1.16
C ARG A 40 -7.65 -7.75 1.82
N TYR A 41 -7.53 -9.07 1.86
CA TYR A 41 -6.34 -9.74 2.42
C TYR A 41 -5.07 -9.46 1.62
N PHE A 42 -5.20 -9.09 0.35
CA PHE A 42 -4.08 -8.74 -0.53
C PHE A 42 -3.79 -7.23 -0.54
N SER A 43 -4.51 -6.44 0.26
CA SER A 43 -4.25 -5.01 0.40
C SER A 43 -3.01 -4.76 1.27
N THR A 44 -2.16 -3.83 0.83
CA THR A 44 -1.01 -3.33 1.57
C THR A 44 -1.37 -2.22 2.58
N SER A 45 -2.64 -1.84 2.67
CA SER A 45 -3.10 -0.73 3.53
C SER A 45 -2.69 -0.84 4.99
N SER A 46 -2.68 -2.05 5.56
CA SER A 46 -2.22 -2.28 6.93
C SER A 46 -0.72 -1.99 7.10
N LEU A 47 0.09 -2.29 6.08
CA LEU A 47 1.54 -2.01 6.08
C LEU A 47 1.78 -0.50 5.96
N GLU A 48 1.08 0.17 5.06
CA GLU A 48 1.14 1.63 4.90
C GLU A 48 0.73 2.34 6.19
N LYS A 49 -0.32 1.85 6.87
CA LYS A 49 -0.76 2.38 8.16
C LYS A 49 0.28 2.14 9.27
N LYS A 50 0.92 0.97 9.31
CA LYS A 50 2.01 0.68 10.26
C LYS A 50 3.17 1.65 10.04
N ASN A 51 3.61 1.82 8.80
CA ASN A 51 4.70 2.75 8.45
C ASN A 51 4.33 4.20 8.81
N HIS A 52 3.11 4.64 8.50
CA HIS A 52 2.64 5.97 8.87
C HIS A 52 2.65 6.19 10.39
N ASN A 53 2.16 5.22 11.15
CA ASN A 53 2.15 5.28 12.61
C ASN A 53 3.57 5.29 13.19
N GLN A 54 4.50 4.56 12.60
CA GLN A 54 5.91 4.53 13.02
C GLN A 54 6.58 5.88 12.76
N VAL A 55 6.43 6.45 11.56
CA VAL A 55 6.93 7.78 11.25
C VAL A 55 6.34 8.81 12.21
N ARG A 56 5.03 8.74 12.46
CA ARG A 56 4.36 9.63 13.40
C ARG A 56 4.89 9.45 14.83
N LEU A 57 4.94 8.24 15.36
CA LEU A 57 5.32 7.99 16.76
C LEU A 57 6.75 8.44 17.08
N PHE A 58 7.69 8.16 16.17
CA PHE A 58 9.11 8.35 16.42
C PHE A 58 9.64 9.69 15.89
N PHE A 59 8.98 10.27 14.88
CA PHE A 59 9.50 11.46 14.19
C PHE A 59 8.51 12.62 14.11
N SER A 60 7.27 12.53 14.62
CA SER A 60 6.35 13.68 14.61
C SER A 60 6.75 14.81 15.57
N GLY A 61 7.61 14.53 16.55
CA GLY A 61 8.09 15.49 17.55
C GLY A 61 9.52 15.99 17.32
N THR A 62 10.23 15.45 16.33
CA THR A 62 11.58 15.91 15.97
C THR A 62 11.47 17.01 14.92
N THR A 63 11.56 18.28 15.34
CA THR A 63 11.93 19.36 14.42
C THR A 63 13.26 19.00 13.74
N MET A 64 13.50 19.48 12.51
CA MET A 64 14.71 19.17 11.70
C MET A 64 16.05 19.55 12.37
N GLU A 65 16.03 20.03 13.62
CA GLU A 65 17.13 20.52 14.43
C GLU A 65 17.57 19.57 15.56
N GLY A 66 17.05 18.33 15.58
CA GLY A 66 17.49 17.28 16.51
C GLY A 66 16.82 17.39 17.88
N GLY A 67 15.99 16.39 18.21
CA GLY A 67 15.33 16.32 19.52
C GLY A 67 16.35 16.17 20.66
N SER A 68 16.09 16.86 21.77
CA SER A 68 16.90 16.90 23.00
C SER A 68 16.84 15.62 23.85
N LYS A 69 16.65 14.44 23.24
CA LYS A 69 16.62 13.17 23.96
C LYS A 69 18.02 12.55 24.03
N GLU A 70 18.45 12.15 25.23
CA GLU A 70 19.73 11.48 25.48
C GLU A 70 19.88 10.13 24.76
N LYS A 71 18.77 9.44 24.44
CA LYS A 71 18.76 8.17 23.72
C LYS A 71 18.32 8.35 22.28
N SER A 72 19.02 7.67 21.37
CA SER A 72 18.66 7.62 19.95
C SER A 72 17.30 6.94 19.74
N VAL A 73 16.49 7.50 18.84
CA VAL A 73 15.20 6.96 18.38
C VAL A 73 15.31 5.50 17.90
N VAL A 74 16.51 5.08 17.47
CA VAL A 74 16.78 3.69 17.05
C VAL A 74 16.57 2.68 18.19
N TYR A 75 16.89 3.04 19.44
CA TYR A 75 16.65 2.17 20.59
C TYR A 75 15.16 2.01 20.86
N ASP A 76 14.40 3.10 20.79
CA ASP A 76 12.94 3.09 20.99
C ASP A 76 12.23 2.25 19.91
N ILE A 77 12.73 2.30 18.66
CA ILE A 77 12.21 1.46 17.56
C ILE A 77 12.53 -0.02 17.80
N MET A 78 13.77 -0.35 18.17
CA MET A 78 14.16 -1.74 18.44
C MET A 78 13.38 -2.36 19.61
N GLU A 79 13.10 -1.59 20.67
CA GLU A 79 12.29 -2.07 21.81
C GLU A 79 10.83 -2.28 21.41
N PHE A 80 10.27 -1.43 20.52
CA PHE A 80 8.88 -1.55 20.07
C PHE A 80 8.65 -2.70 19.07
N GLU A 81 9.67 -3.09 18.30
CA GLU A 81 9.57 -4.13 17.27
C GLU A 81 9.91 -5.56 17.74
N ASN A 82 10.58 -5.72 18.90
CA ASN A 82 10.87 -7.03 19.53
C ASN A 82 9.74 -7.50 20.45
#